data_AF-Q4QPU3-F1
#
_entry.id   AF-Q4QPU3-F1
#
_cell.length_a   1.000
_cell.length_b   1.000
_cell.length_c   1.000
_cell.angle_alpha   90.00
_cell.angle_beta   90.00
_cell.angle_gamma   90.00
#
_symmetry.space_group_name_H-M   'P 1'
#
loop_
_entity.id
_entity.type
_entity.pdbx_description
1 polymer ?
#
loop_
_entity_poly.entity_id
_entity_poly.type
_entity_poly.pdbx_seq_one_letter_code
_entity_poly.pdbx_strand_id
1 'polypeptide(L)'
;MATKSDNADSKSDKSKESLDDAWAIRPCHLYKEEYDDCTSFKARFHQYFIFGKDTDCSQWLTDYRNCERYQQSNGNDVAAGKAVIKSEEERRRIRLRAHFANDTWQKRKKPPLDWAAPLPDWMEKRNENTYLELKQKELSGQAAPQGEERSLCTIM
;
A
#
# COMPACT_ATOMS: atom_id res chain seq x y z
N MET A 1 47.01 -25.36 -46.11
CA MET A 1 46.21 -24.62 -47.11
C MET A 1 44.83 -24.34 -46.51
N ALA A 2 44.50 -23.05 -46.42
CA ALA A 2 43.22 -22.39 -46.17
C ALA A 2 42.16 -23.04 -45.26
N THR A 3 42.11 -22.54 -44.04
CA THR A 3 40.96 -22.50 -43.12
C THR A 3 39.82 -21.61 -43.67
N LYS A 4 38.57 -22.07 -43.62
CA LYS A 4 37.38 -21.19 -43.72
C LYS A 4 36.65 -21.21 -42.39
N SER A 5 36.66 -20.07 -41.70
CA SER A 5 35.88 -19.76 -40.52
C SER A 5 34.60 -19.05 -40.96
N ASP A 6 33.45 -19.67 -40.74
CA ASP A 6 32.15 -19.02 -40.93
C ASP A 6 31.78 -18.29 -39.63
N ASN A 7 31.89 -16.96 -39.66
CA ASN A 7 31.33 -16.06 -38.65
C ASN A 7 29.82 -15.97 -38.86
N ALA A 8 29.04 -16.47 -37.91
CA ALA A 8 27.60 -16.22 -37.83
C ALA A 8 27.34 -15.01 -36.92
N ASP A 9 27.30 -13.82 -37.53
CA ASP A 9 26.79 -12.59 -36.92
C ASP A 9 25.29 -12.74 -36.63
N SER A 10 24.95 -13.18 -35.42
CA SER A 10 23.59 -13.12 -34.90
C SER A 10 23.38 -11.76 -34.23
N LYS A 11 22.90 -10.78 -35.01
CA LYS A 11 22.30 -9.54 -34.52
C LYS A 11 21.13 -9.87 -33.59
N SER A 12 21.34 -9.81 -32.29
CA SER A 12 20.27 -9.83 -31.30
C SER A 12 19.60 -8.45 -31.25
N ASP A 13 18.44 -8.31 -31.89
CA ASP A 13 17.54 -7.19 -31.63
C ASP A 13 17.10 -7.23 -30.16
N LYS A 14 17.65 -6.31 -29.35
CA LYS A 14 17.22 -6.08 -27.98
C LYS A 14 15.82 -5.46 -27.99
N SER A 15 14.79 -6.30 -28.03
CA SER A 15 13.44 -5.93 -27.62
C SER A 15 13.53 -5.39 -26.19
N LYS A 16 13.20 -4.11 -25.98
CA LYS A 16 13.07 -3.52 -24.63
C LYS A 16 12.09 -4.39 -23.86
N GLU A 17 12.60 -5.15 -22.90
CA GLU A 17 11.81 -6.05 -22.07
C GLU A 17 10.95 -5.18 -21.15
N SER A 18 9.73 -4.87 -21.60
CA SER A 18 8.77 -4.13 -20.81
C SER A 18 8.34 -4.97 -19.61
N LEU A 19 8.18 -4.32 -18.47
CA LEU A 19 7.86 -4.95 -17.21
C LEU A 19 6.37 -4.72 -16.94
N ASP A 20 5.57 -5.77 -17.14
CA ASP A 20 4.09 -5.69 -17.20
C ASP A 20 3.45 -5.16 -15.90
N ASP A 21 4.04 -5.49 -14.75
CA ASP A 21 3.52 -5.12 -13.42
C ASP A 21 4.26 -3.97 -12.76
N ALA A 22 4.77 -3.01 -13.54
CA ALA A 22 5.53 -1.85 -13.03
C ALA A 22 4.78 -1.06 -11.94
N TRP A 23 3.44 -1.03 -12.02
CA TRP A 23 2.55 -0.39 -11.05
C TRP A 23 2.65 -0.98 -9.64
N ALA A 24 3.12 -2.23 -9.51
CA ALA A 24 3.27 -2.89 -8.22
C ALA A 24 4.48 -2.36 -7.42
N ILE A 25 5.44 -1.71 -8.07
CA ILE A 25 6.64 -1.15 -7.43
C ILE A 25 6.25 0.14 -6.70
N ARG A 26 6.29 0.09 -5.36
CA ARG A 26 6.10 1.27 -4.51
C ARG A 26 7.24 2.29 -4.67
N PRO A 27 7.03 3.59 -4.41
CA PRO A 27 8.10 4.58 -4.33
C PRO A 27 9.27 4.12 -3.43
N CYS A 28 10.51 4.33 -3.86
CA CYS A 28 11.66 3.72 -3.19
C CYS A 28 11.85 4.16 -1.73
N HIS A 29 11.43 5.38 -1.37
CA HIS A 29 11.49 5.86 0.02
C HIS A 29 10.68 4.99 0.98
N LEU A 30 9.56 4.40 0.54
CA LEU A 30 8.75 3.53 1.39
C LEU A 30 9.51 2.26 1.78
N TYR A 31 10.30 1.66 0.89
CA TYR A 31 11.10 0.49 1.27
C TYR A 31 12.18 0.83 2.31
N LYS A 32 12.73 2.05 2.23
CA LYS A 32 13.71 2.54 3.18
C LYS A 32 13.07 2.78 4.54
N GLU A 33 11.92 3.46 4.58
CA GLU A 33 11.15 3.69 5.82
C GLU A 33 10.79 2.35 6.49
N GLU A 34 10.34 1.36 5.73
CA GLU A 34 10.01 0.03 6.28
C GLU A 34 11.24 -0.70 6.83
N TYR A 35 12.40 -0.54 6.19
CA TYR A 35 13.67 -1.07 6.70
C TYR A 35 14.09 -0.37 8.00
N ASP A 36 14.05 0.97 8.02
CA ASP A 36 14.41 1.78 9.18
C ASP A 36 13.47 1.46 10.35
N ASP A 37 12.17 1.34 10.09
CA ASP A 37 11.17 0.92 11.08
C ASP A 37 11.45 -0.49 11.58
N CYS A 38 11.65 -1.47 10.68
CA CYS A 38 11.92 -2.87 11.04
C CYS A 38 13.19 -3.02 11.89
N THR A 39 14.20 -2.18 11.66
CA THR A 39 15.49 -2.19 12.38
C THR A 39 15.52 -1.29 13.60
N SER A 40 14.55 -0.39 13.77
CA SER A 40 14.46 0.52 14.91
C SER A 40 14.39 -0.24 16.24
N PHE A 41 15.01 0.32 17.29
CA PHE A 41 15.04 -0.30 18.62
C PHE A 41 13.63 -0.64 19.15
N LYS A 42 12.69 0.29 18.96
CA LYS A 42 11.29 0.10 19.36
C LYS A 42 10.65 -1.08 18.64
N ALA A 43 10.84 -1.18 17.32
CA ALA A 43 10.28 -2.30 16.57
C ALA A 43 10.95 -3.62 16.91
N ARG A 44 12.27 -3.66 17.11
CA ARG A 44 12.99 -4.86 17.58
C ARG A 44 12.44 -5.35 18.91
N PHE A 45 12.22 -4.44 19.86
CA PHE A 45 11.59 -4.77 21.13
C PHE A 45 10.18 -5.38 20.94
N HIS A 46 9.36 -4.80 20.06
CA HIS A 46 8.04 -5.36 19.75
C HIS A 46 8.11 -6.72 19.03
N GLN A 47 9.03 -6.90 18.08
CA GLN A 47 9.27 -8.18 17.39
C GLN A 47 9.65 -9.27 18.39
N TYR A 48 10.57 -8.96 19.30
CA TYR A 48 10.97 -9.85 20.37
C TYR A 48 9.80 -10.23 21.28
N PHE A 49 8.93 -9.28 21.64
CA PHE A 49 7.74 -9.57 22.45
C PHE A 49 6.72 -10.48 21.74
N ILE A 50 6.52 -10.31 20.42
CA ILE A 50 5.52 -11.06 19.65
C ILE A 50 6.04 -12.43 19.23
N PHE A 51 7.27 -12.51 18.73
CA PHE A 51 7.83 -13.72 18.10
C PHE A 51 8.91 -14.41 18.93
N GLY A 52 9.38 -13.80 20.03
CA GLY A 52 10.50 -14.29 20.84
C GLY A 52 11.89 -14.12 20.19
N LYS A 53 11.94 -13.51 19.01
CA LYS A 53 13.17 -13.28 18.23
C LYS A 53 12.99 -12.10 17.29
N ASP A 54 14.12 -11.53 16.87
CA ASP A 54 14.15 -10.50 15.84
C ASP A 54 13.81 -11.11 14.47
N THR A 55 12.96 -10.41 13.70
CA THR A 55 12.62 -10.83 12.33
C THR A 55 13.70 -10.40 11.35
N ASP A 56 13.89 -11.16 10.27
CA ASP A 56 14.85 -10.79 9.23
C ASP A 56 14.32 -9.58 8.41
N CYS A 57 14.98 -8.43 8.56
CA CYS A 57 14.67 -7.20 7.84
C CYS A 57 15.48 -7.04 6.53
N SER A 58 16.39 -7.98 6.22
CA SER A 58 17.31 -7.87 5.07
C SER A 58 16.60 -7.80 3.72
N GLN A 59 15.40 -8.39 3.64
CA GLN A 59 14.58 -8.34 2.43
C GLN A 59 14.18 -6.89 2.09
N TRP A 60 13.87 -6.06 3.09
CA TRP A 60 13.52 -4.65 2.87
C TRP A 60 14.69 -3.85 2.28
N LEU A 61 15.90 -4.11 2.76
CA LEU A 61 17.12 -3.47 2.24
C LEU A 61 17.42 -3.91 0.80
N THR A 62 17.18 -5.19 0.50
CA THR A 62 17.32 -5.74 -0.85
C THR A 62 16.31 -5.10 -1.82
N ASP A 63 15.05 -5.01 -1.40
CA ASP A 63 13.98 -4.37 -2.17
C ASP A 63 14.29 -2.89 -2.42
N TYR A 64 14.76 -2.17 -1.40
CA TYR A 64 15.19 -0.77 -1.52
C TYR A 64 16.32 -0.60 -2.55
N ARG A 65 17.39 -1.39 -2.46
CA ARG A 65 18.52 -1.33 -3.40
C ARG A 65 18.11 -1.66 -4.83
N ASN A 66 17.24 -2.65 -5.00
CA ASN A 66 16.72 -3.01 -6.32
C ASN A 66 15.81 -1.91 -6.88
N CYS A 67 14.97 -1.30 -6.04
CA CYS A 67 14.13 -0.16 -6.42
C CYS A 67 14.99 1.02 -6.88
N GLU A 68 16.02 1.39 -6.12
CA GLU A 68 16.93 2.48 -6.50
C GLU A 68 17.65 2.20 -7.81
N ARG A 69 18.14 0.98 -8.02
CA ARG A 69 18.77 0.58 -9.30
C ARG A 69 17.80 0.70 -10.48
N TYR A 70 16.56 0.27 -10.29
CA TYR A 70 15.52 0.40 -11.31
C TYR A 70 15.20 1.86 -11.61
N GLN A 71 15.10 2.71 -10.57
CA GLN A 71 14.83 4.14 -10.71
C GLN A 71 15.99 4.90 -11.36
N GLN A 72 17.23 4.67 -10.90
CA GLN A 72 18.45 5.31 -11.43
C GLN A 72 18.72 4.92 -12.88
N SER A 73 18.35 3.70 -13.28
CA SER A 73 18.47 3.25 -14.66
C SER A 73 17.33 3.74 -15.56
N ASN A 74 16.40 4.57 -15.06
CA ASN A 74 15.19 5.01 -15.77
C ASN A 74 14.37 3.83 -16.32
N GLY A 75 14.29 2.73 -15.56
CA GLY A 75 13.55 1.53 -15.93
C GLY A 75 14.30 0.56 -16.85
N ASN A 76 15.57 0.79 -17.16
CA ASN A 76 16.35 -0.11 -18.01
C ASN A 76 16.82 -1.38 -17.28
N ASP A 77 16.99 -1.35 -15.95
CA ASP A 77 17.35 -2.53 -15.15
C ASP A 77 16.12 -3.40 -14.83
N VAL A 78 15.62 -4.09 -15.84
CA VAL A 78 14.42 -4.94 -15.77
C VAL A 78 14.56 -6.05 -14.72
N ALA A 79 15.78 -6.56 -14.50
CA ALA A 79 16.05 -7.58 -13.51
C ALA A 79 15.80 -7.07 -12.08
N ALA A 80 16.23 -5.85 -11.78
CA ALA A 80 15.98 -5.22 -10.48
C ALA A 80 14.47 -4.96 -10.27
N GLY A 81 13.77 -4.45 -11.29
CA GLY A 81 12.32 -4.25 -11.23
C GLY A 81 11.55 -5.56 -10.99
N LYS A 82 11.90 -6.64 -11.73
CA LYS A 82 11.27 -7.96 -11.57
C LYS A 82 11.51 -8.54 -10.17
N ALA A 83 12.68 -8.32 -9.58
CA ALA A 83 12.98 -8.78 -8.22
C ALA A 83 12.07 -8.12 -7.18
N VAL A 84 11.83 -6.81 -7.30
CA VAL A 84 10.92 -6.06 -6.41
C VAL A 84 9.46 -6.50 -6.61
N ILE A 85 9.03 -6.73 -7.85
CA ILE A 85 7.67 -7.22 -8.10
C ILE A 85 7.46 -8.58 -7.45
N LYS A 86 8.41 -9.50 -7.62
CA LYS A 86 8.34 -10.82 -7.00
C LYS A 86 8.25 -10.74 -5.47
N SER A 87 8.97 -9.80 -4.83
CA SER A 87 8.88 -9.62 -3.38
C SER A 87 7.55 -9.00 -2.94
N GLU A 88 6.99 -8.06 -3.71
CA GLU A 88 5.65 -7.49 -3.46
C GLU A 88 4.53 -8.54 -3.65
N GLU A 89 4.62 -9.38 -4.68
CA GLU A 89 3.71 -10.51 -4.90
C GLU A 89 3.72 -11.48 -3.73
N GLU A 90 4.91 -11.85 -3.25
CA GLU A 90 5.06 -12.74 -2.10
C GLU A 90 4.45 -12.10 -0.84
N ARG A 91 4.67 -10.81 -0.62
CA ARG A 91 4.07 -10.07 0.51
C ARG A 91 2.55 -10.05 0.42
N ARG A 92 1.98 -9.83 -0.77
CA ARG A 92 0.52 -9.89 -1.01
C ARG A 92 -0.01 -11.30 -0.74
N ARG A 93 0.71 -12.34 -1.19
CA ARG A 93 0.35 -13.75 -0.96
C ARG A 93 0.31 -14.09 0.54
N ILE A 94 1.34 -13.71 1.29
CA ILE A 94 1.39 -13.93 2.74
C ILE A 94 0.24 -13.20 3.45
N ARG A 95 0.00 -11.93 3.11
CA ARG A 95 -1.09 -11.13 3.69
C ARG A 95 -2.46 -11.76 3.44
N LEU A 96 -2.69 -12.28 2.24
CA LEU A 96 -3.98 -12.89 1.88
C LEU A 96 -4.13 -14.34 2.35
N ARG A 97 -3.07 -15.00 2.83
CA ARG A 97 -3.11 -16.40 3.28
C ARG A 97 -4.22 -16.66 4.30
N ALA A 98 -4.34 -15.79 5.31
CA ALA A 98 -5.38 -15.93 6.34
C ALA A 98 -6.80 -15.71 5.78
N HIS A 99 -6.96 -14.80 4.82
CA HIS A 99 -8.25 -14.56 4.15
C HIS A 99 -8.69 -15.77 3.30
N PHE A 100 -7.76 -16.46 2.64
CA PHE A 100 -8.07 -17.67 1.86
C PHE A 100 -8.19 -18.93 2.71
N ALA A 101 -7.49 -18.99 3.85
CA ALA A 101 -7.57 -20.11 4.79
C ALA A 101 -8.82 -20.06 5.68
N ASN A 102 -9.54 -18.93 5.71
CA ASN A 102 -10.76 -18.78 6.49
C ASN A 102 -11.90 -19.62 5.89
N ASP A 103 -12.40 -20.58 6.66
CA ASP A 103 -13.54 -21.45 6.36
C ASP A 103 -14.84 -21.02 7.07
N THR A 104 -14.76 -20.11 8.05
CA THR A 104 -15.92 -19.71 8.86
C THR A 104 -16.87 -18.77 8.11
N TRP A 105 -16.36 -17.95 7.18
CA TRP A 105 -17.17 -16.97 6.44
C TRP A 105 -17.13 -17.24 4.93
N GLN A 106 -18.31 -17.40 4.31
CA GLN A 106 -18.41 -17.49 2.86
C GLN A 106 -18.19 -16.11 2.20
N LYS A 107 -17.45 -16.08 1.09
CA LYS A 107 -17.21 -14.86 0.33
C LYS A 107 -18.49 -14.39 -0.36
N ARG A 108 -18.89 -13.15 -0.09
CA ARG A 108 -20.06 -12.52 -0.72
C ARG A 108 -19.80 -12.29 -2.20
N LYS A 109 -20.75 -12.68 -3.06
CA LYS A 109 -20.70 -12.44 -4.52
C LYS A 109 -21.27 -11.08 -4.92
N LYS A 110 -22.19 -10.54 -4.13
CA LYS A 110 -22.88 -9.26 -4.34
C LYS A 110 -23.07 -8.58 -2.98
N PRO A 111 -23.15 -7.24 -2.94
CA PRO A 111 -23.58 -6.55 -1.73
C PRO A 111 -25.01 -6.99 -1.35
N PRO A 112 -25.39 -6.88 -0.07
CA PRO A 112 -26.78 -7.00 0.36
C PRO A 112 -27.71 -6.06 -0.41
N LEU A 113 -28.99 -6.42 -0.56
CA LEU A 113 -29.96 -5.63 -1.33
C LEU A 113 -30.22 -4.24 -0.69
N ASP A 114 -30.12 -4.19 0.63
CA ASP A 114 -30.30 -3.02 1.51
C ASP A 114 -29.00 -2.23 1.73
N TRP A 115 -27.94 -2.52 0.99
CA TRP A 115 -26.64 -1.84 1.18
C TRP A 115 -26.71 -0.31 1.05
N ALA A 116 -27.62 0.18 0.21
CA ALA A 116 -27.86 1.62 -0.01
C ALA A 116 -29.22 2.09 0.54
N ALA A 117 -29.81 1.33 1.48
CA ALA A 117 -31.02 1.78 2.18
C ALA A 117 -30.72 3.02 3.04
N PRO A 118 -31.70 3.92 3.25
CA PRO A 118 -31.54 5.03 4.18
C PRO A 118 -31.23 4.53 5.60
N LEU A 119 -30.62 5.40 6.40
CA LEU A 119 -30.33 5.07 7.79
C LEU A 119 -31.65 4.82 8.54
N PRO A 120 -31.70 3.85 9.47
CA PRO A 120 -32.89 3.67 10.29
C PRO A 120 -33.21 4.94 11.10
N ASP A 121 -34.49 5.29 11.26
CA ASP A 121 -34.96 6.52 11.91
C ASP A 121 -34.31 6.82 13.27
N TRP A 122 -34.05 5.79 14.08
CA TRP A 122 -33.42 5.95 15.39
C TRP A 122 -31.98 6.45 15.30
N MET A 123 -31.26 6.07 14.24
CA MET A 123 -29.88 6.47 13.99
C MET A 123 -29.83 7.89 13.45
N GLU A 124 -30.77 8.27 12.58
CA GLU A 124 -30.92 9.64 12.11
C GLU A 124 -31.20 10.59 13.28
N LYS A 125 -32.21 10.28 14.12
CA LYS A 125 -32.54 11.08 15.32
C LYS A 125 -31.38 11.25 16.29
N ARG A 126 -30.57 10.21 16.47
CA ARG A 126 -29.38 10.29 17.32
C ARG A 126 -28.32 11.21 16.73
N ASN A 127 -28.21 11.25 15.40
CA ASN A 127 -27.19 12.02 14.69
C ASN A 127 -27.58 13.48 14.50
N GLU A 128 -28.86 13.85 14.55
CA GLU A 128 -29.40 15.19 14.28
C GLU A 128 -28.61 16.35 14.92
N ASN A 129 -28.17 16.17 16.18
CA ASN A 129 -27.46 17.19 16.96
C ASN A 129 -25.95 16.91 17.12
N THR A 130 -25.41 15.95 16.35
CA THR A 130 -23.97 15.69 16.37
C THR A 130 -23.23 16.73 15.55
N TYR A 131 -22.01 17.06 15.98
CA TYR A 131 -21.13 17.97 15.24
C TYR A 131 -20.93 17.53 13.78
N LEU A 132 -20.81 16.22 13.53
CA LEU A 132 -20.62 15.68 12.18
C LEU A 132 -21.82 15.97 11.27
N GLU A 133 -23.04 15.76 11.75
CA GLU A 133 -24.25 16.01 10.98
C GLU A 133 -24.44 17.51 10.68
N LEU A 134 -24.20 18.36 11.68
CA LEU A 134 -24.22 19.82 11.49
C LEU A 134 -23.19 20.25 10.46
N LYS A 135 -21.96 19.72 10.54
CA LYS A 135 -20.89 20.07 9.61
C LYS A 135 -21.15 19.54 8.20
N GLN A 136 -21.74 18.36 8.09
CA GLN A 136 -22.17 17.78 6.81
C GLN A 136 -23.23 18.65 6.14
N LYS A 137 -24.23 19.12 6.90
CA LYS A 137 -25.28 20.04 6.41
C LYS A 137 -24.71 21.37 5.94
N GLU A 138 -23.71 21.92 6.65
CA GLU A 138 -22.98 23.11 6.19
C GLU A 138 -22.24 22.85 4.88
N LEU A 139 -21.51 21.74 4.77
CA LEU A 139 -20.74 21.38 3.58
C LEU A 139 -21.63 21.08 2.37
N SER A 140 -22.81 20.50 2.58
CA SER A 140 -23.81 20.26 1.53
C SER A 140 -24.63 21.49 1.16
N GLY A 141 -24.42 22.63 1.82
CA GLY A 141 -25.18 23.87 1.60
C GLY A 141 -26.62 23.85 2.11
N GLN A 142 -26.98 22.88 2.96
CA GLN A 142 -28.32 22.75 3.55
C GLN A 142 -28.49 23.58 4.82
N ALA A 143 -27.39 23.99 5.46
CA ALA A 143 -27.38 24.89 6.60
C ALA A 143 -26.36 26.01 6.39
N ALA A 144 -26.69 27.24 6.81
CA ALA A 144 -25.72 28.32 6.86
C ALA A 144 -24.64 27.99 7.90
N PRO A 145 -23.37 28.37 7.66
CA PRO A 145 -22.33 28.21 8.68
C PRO A 145 -22.78 28.94 9.94
N GLN A 146 -22.96 28.20 11.03
CA GLN A 146 -23.23 28.85 12.31
C GLN A 146 -21.93 29.51 12.74
N GLY A 147 -21.81 30.82 12.49
CA GLY A 147 -20.72 31.60 13.02
C GLY A 147 -20.72 31.43 14.53
N GLU A 148 -19.62 30.92 15.09
CA GLU A 148 -19.48 30.88 16.54
C GLU A 148 -19.44 32.34 17.02
N GLU A 149 -20.55 32.85 17.55
CA GLU A 149 -20.52 33.99 18.47
C GLU A 149 -19.79 33.53 19.74
N ARG A 150 -18.47 33.42 19.66
CA ARG A 150 -17.62 33.20 20.83
C ARG A 150 -17.61 34.51 21.61
N SER A 151 -18.56 34.67 22.52
CA SER A 151 -18.35 35.61 23.62
C SER A 151 -17.24 35.02 24.50
N LEU A 152 -16.11 35.70 24.54
CA LEU A 152 -15.04 35.36 25.47
C LEU A 152 -15.57 35.67 26.88
N CYS A 153 -15.95 34.65 27.64
CA CYS A 153 -16.17 34.80 29.07
C CYS A 153 -14.83 35.07 29.74
N THR A 154 -14.53 36.34 30.00
CA THR A 154 -13.45 36.74 30.90
C THR A 154 -13.93 36.51 32.32
N ILE A 155 -13.29 35.58 33.05
CA ILE A 155 -13.47 35.45 34.50
C ILE A 155 -12.70 36.63 35.13
N MET A 156 -13.41 37.59 35.71
CA MET A 156 -12.84 38.58 36.64
C MET A 156 -12.90 38.05 38.07
#